data_AF-A0A966XU63-F1
#
_entry.id   AF-A0A966XU63-F1
#
_cell.length_a   1.000
_cell.length_b   1.000
_cell.length_c   1.000
_cell.angle_alpha   90.00
_cell.angle_beta   90.00
_cell.angle_gamma   90.00
#
_symmetry.space_group_name_H-M   'P 1'
#
loop_
_entity.id
_entity.type
_entity.pdbx_description
1 polymer ?
#
loop_
_entity_poly.entity_id
_entity_poly.type
_entity_poly.pdbx_seq_one_letter_code
_entity_poly.pdbx_strand_id
1 'polypeptide(L)'
;WFCDTVCPRSVGETRIFQIFTDTQGVADPAYWMADAEHINREDKPLVESQPWALSLDGRDEGHIPADRLSLAYRRALAEKFGLGRA
;
A
#
# COMPACT_ATOMS: atom_id res chain seq x y z
N TRP A 1 -0.45 -10.35 13.90
CA TRP A 1 -1.11 -9.79 12.70
C TRP A 1 -0.53 -8.42 12.43
N PHE A 2 -0.51 -7.99 11.16
CA PHE A 2 -0.14 -6.63 10.79
C PHE A 2 -1.29 -6.00 9.99
N CYS A 3 -1.45 -4.68 10.12
CA CYS A 3 -2.45 -3.92 9.38
C CYS A 3 -1.87 -2.57 9.04
N ASP A 4 -1.81 -2.26 7.75
CA ASP A 4 -1.42 -0.95 7.25
C ASP A 4 -2.67 -0.20 6.78
N THR A 5 -2.81 1.04 7.22
CA THR A 5 -3.88 1.93 6.78
C THR A 5 -3.32 3.27 6.36
N VAL A 6 -3.99 3.93 5.42
CA VAL A 6 -3.52 5.16 4.80
C VAL A 6 -4.55 6.27 4.93
N CYS A 7 -4.06 7.49 5.12
CA CYS A 7 -4.86 8.70 5.20
C CYS A 7 -4.31 9.71 4.18
N PRO A 8 -4.98 9.89 3.02
CA PRO A 8 -4.60 10.88 2.03
C PRO A 8 -4.61 12.29 2.66
N ARG A 9 -3.52 13.05 2.46
CA ARG A 9 -3.37 14.43 2.92
C ARG A 9 -3.52 15.42 1.77
N SER A 10 -3.02 15.04 0.61
CA SER A 10 -3.15 15.75 -0.66
C SER A 10 -3.07 14.74 -1.81
N VAL A 11 -3.06 15.21 -3.06
CA VAL A 11 -2.88 14.34 -4.24
C VAL A 11 -1.50 13.66 -4.23
N GLY A 12 -0.46 14.32 -3.69
CA GLY A 12 0.92 13.81 -3.70
C GLY A 12 1.43 13.34 -2.33
N GLU A 13 0.58 13.33 -1.30
CA GLU A 13 1.00 12.99 0.06
C GLU A 13 -0.06 12.14 0.75
N THR A 14 0.39 11.04 1.36
CA THR A 14 -0.42 10.19 2.22
C THR A 14 0.31 9.92 3.54
N ARG A 15 -0.44 9.74 4.62
CA ARG A 15 0.09 9.28 5.89
C ARG A 15 -0.23 7.81 6.09
N ILE A 16 0.78 7.01 6.41
CA ILE A 16 0.66 5.58 6.67
C ILE A 16 0.64 5.35 8.19
N PHE A 17 -0.24 4.47 8.66
CA PHE A 17 -0.29 3.98 10.02
C PHE A 17 -0.20 2.46 9.99
N GLN A 18 0.73 1.90 10.76
CA GLN A 18 0.97 0.46 10.79
C GLN A 18 0.70 -0.06 12.20
N ILE A 19 -0.11 -1.11 12.30
CA ILE A 19 -0.52 -1.72 13.56
C ILE A 19 0.01 -3.14 13.60
N PHE A 20 0.83 -3.43 14.61
CA PHE A 20 1.40 -4.74 14.85
C PHE A 20 0.75 -5.35 16.09
N THR A 21 0.24 -6.57 15.95
CA THR A 21 -0.30 -7.36 17.07
C THR A 21 0.41 -8.70 17.14
N ASP A 22 0.72 -9.14 18.35
CA ASP A 22 1.28 -10.46 18.61
C ASP A 22 0.23 -11.35 19.31
N THR A 23 0.10 -12.59 18.85
CA THR A 23 -0.77 -13.60 19.49
C THR A 23 0.01 -14.50 20.44
N GLN A 24 1.34 -14.40 20.48
CA GLN A 24 2.21 -15.16 21.38
C GLN A 24 2.33 -14.52 22.78
N GLY A 25 1.78 -13.33 22.97
CA GLY A 25 1.68 -12.65 24.27
C GLY A 25 2.97 -11.94 24.69
N VAL A 26 3.98 -11.87 23.81
CA VAL A 26 5.23 -11.17 24.05
C VAL A 26 5.49 -10.25 22.85
N ALA A 27 4.91 -9.05 22.92
CA ALA A 27 5.27 -8.01 21.97
C ALA A 27 6.67 -7.48 22.30
N ASP A 28 7.56 -7.45 21.31
CA ASP A 28 8.81 -6.68 21.33
C ASP A 28 8.62 -5.44 20.44
N PRO A 29 8.23 -4.28 21.00
CA PRO A 29 7.99 -3.09 20.21
C PRO A 29 9.24 -2.60 19.49
N ALA A 30 10.44 -2.78 20.09
CA ALA A 30 11.68 -2.29 19.50
C ALA A 30 12.01 -3.07 18.23
N TYR A 31 11.87 -4.39 18.27
CA TYR A 31 12.01 -5.24 17.08
C TYR A 31 11.02 -4.84 15.98
N TRP A 32 9.72 -4.77 16.30
CA TRP A 32 8.69 -4.47 15.29
C TRP A 32 8.83 -3.07 14.68
N MET A 33 9.23 -2.08 15.48
CA MET A 33 9.51 -0.73 14.96
C MET A 33 10.73 -0.73 14.04
N ALA A 34 11.80 -1.44 14.40
CA ALA A 34 13.00 -1.51 13.58
C ALA A 34 12.75 -2.23 12.24
N ASP A 35 11.97 -3.31 12.27
CA ASP A 35 11.58 -4.09 11.10
C ASP A 35 10.70 -3.26 10.15
N ALA A 36 9.66 -2.61 10.68
CA ALA A 36 8.78 -1.74 9.89
C ALA A 36 9.53 -0.57 9.25
N GLU A 37 10.42 0.08 10.00
CA GLU A 37 11.26 1.17 9.50
C GLU A 37 12.22 0.69 8.41
N HIS A 38 12.74 -0.54 8.51
CA HIS A 38 13.59 -1.13 7.49
C HIS A 38 12.83 -1.34 6.18
N ILE A 39 11.65 -1.96 6.24
CA ILE A 39 10.78 -2.21 5.09
C ILE A 39 10.37 -0.88 4.43
N ASN A 40 9.90 0.09 5.22
CA ASN A 40 9.50 1.40 4.71
C ASN A 40 10.64 2.13 4.00
N ARG A 41 11.88 1.97 4.48
CA ARG A 41 13.06 2.59 3.85
C ARG A 41 13.38 1.97 2.50
N GLU A 42 13.13 0.67 2.34
CA GLU A 42 13.31 -0.04 1.06
C GLU A 42 12.21 0.32 0.06
N ASP A 43 10.95 0.37 0.51
CA ASP A 43 9.79 0.61 -0.34
C ASP A 43 9.66 2.08 -0.78
N LYS A 44 10.02 3.03 0.10
CA LYS A 44 9.86 4.46 -0.15
C LYS A 44 10.40 4.92 -1.52
N PRO A 45 11.66 4.68 -1.89
CA PRO A 45 12.18 5.11 -3.19
C PRO A 45 11.48 4.41 -4.38
N LEU A 46 10.99 3.18 -4.20
CA LEU A 46 10.26 2.47 -5.24
C LEU A 46 8.88 3.08 -5.47
N VAL A 47 8.16 3.42 -4.41
CA VAL A 47 6.84 4.05 -4.47
C VAL A 47 6.94 5.49 -4.99
N GLU A 48 7.89 6.28 -4.46
CA GLU A 48 8.05 7.69 -4.82
C GLU A 48 8.59 7.91 -6.25
N SER A 49 9.16 6.88 -6.88
CA SER A 49 9.63 6.94 -8.27
C SER A 49 8.57 6.56 -9.31
N GLN A 50 7.43 6.02 -8.90
CA GLN A 50 6.32 5.68 -9.80
C GLN A 50 5.64 6.96 -10.34
N PRO A 51 4.91 6.86 -11.47
CA PRO A 51 3.99 7.91 -11.87
C PRO A 51 3.03 8.28 -10.74
N TRP A 52 2.75 9.59 -10.60
CA TRP A 52 1.94 10.11 -9.49
C TRP A 52 0.50 9.55 -9.46
N ALA A 53 -0.04 9.18 -10.61
CA ALA A 53 -1.39 8.63 -10.75
C ALA A 53 -1.34 7.12 -10.97
N LEU A 54 -2.11 6.38 -10.17
CA LEU A 54 -2.31 4.96 -10.36
C LEU A 54 -3.19 4.71 -11.59
N SER A 55 -2.68 3.93 -12.56
CA SER A 55 -3.52 3.46 -13.66
C SER A 55 -4.58 2.48 -13.15
N LEU A 56 -5.84 2.76 -13.46
CA LEU A 56 -6.97 1.89 -13.11
C LEU A 56 -7.42 0.97 -14.26
N ASP A 57 -7.04 1.28 -15.50
CA ASP A 57 -7.36 0.42 -16.65
C ASP A 57 -6.42 -0.80 -16.73
N GLY A 58 -5.22 -0.68 -16.15
CA GLY A 58 -4.18 -1.72 -16.06
C GLY A 58 -3.69 -2.25 -17.41
N ARG A 59 -4.04 -1.60 -18.54
CA ARG A 59 -3.75 -2.13 -19.88
C ARG A 59 -2.29 -1.97 -20.28
N ASP A 60 -1.64 -0.95 -19.74
CA ASP A 60 -0.24 -0.62 -20.05
C ASP A 60 0.77 -1.30 -19.10
N GLU A 61 0.29 -2.03 -18.08
CA GLU A 61 1.13 -2.76 -17.12
C GLU A 61 1.14 -4.26 -17.41
N GLY A 62 2.32 -4.90 -17.34
CA GLY A 62 2.45 -6.35 -17.38
C GLY A 62 2.16 -6.96 -16.02
N HIS A 63 1.20 -7.89 -15.94
CA HIS A 63 0.77 -8.51 -14.68
C HIS A 63 1.21 -9.97 -14.58
N ILE A 64 1.64 -10.37 -13.39
CA ILE A 64 1.94 -11.75 -13.02
C ILE A 64 0.85 -12.31 -12.08
N PRO A 65 0.79 -13.65 -11.88
CA PRO A 65 -0.23 -14.24 -11.00
C PRO A 65 -0.23 -13.74 -9.55
N ALA A 66 0.89 -13.19 -9.07
CA ALA A 66 0.99 -12.61 -7.73
C ALA A 66 0.21 -11.29 -7.58
N ASP A 67 -0.10 -10.60 -8.68
CA ASP A 67 -0.71 -9.25 -8.67
C ASP A 67 -2.24 -9.27 -8.49
N ARG A 68 -2.82 -10.44 -8.24
CA ARG A 68 -4.28 -10.63 -8.14
C ARG A 68 -4.94 -9.66 -7.17
N LEU A 69 -4.32 -9.40 -6.02
CA LEU A 69 -4.85 -8.47 -5.02
C LEU A 69 -4.79 -7.02 -5.52
N SER A 70 -3.65 -6.60 -6.08
CA SER A 70 -3.46 -5.25 -6.63
C SER A 70 -4.41 -4.96 -7.79
N LEU A 71 -4.64 -5.95 -8.66
CA LEU A 71 -5.63 -5.86 -9.73
C LEU A 71 -7.06 -5.76 -9.19
N ALA A 72 -7.42 -6.56 -8.19
CA ALA A 72 -8.73 -6.48 -7.55
C ALA A 72 -8.95 -5.12 -6.85
N TYR A 73 -7.91 -4.57 -6.22
CA TYR A 73 -7.92 -3.25 -5.61
C TYR A 73 -8.21 -2.16 -6.66
N ARG A 74 -7.47 -2.14 -7.78
CA ARG A 74 -7.70 -1.20 -8.88
C ARG A 74 -9.12 -1.27 -9.44
N ARG A 75 -9.63 -2.48 -9.68
CA ARG A 75 -11.03 -2.70 -10.12
C ARG A 75 -12.03 -2.15 -9.10
N ALA A 76 -11.81 -2.38 -7.81
CA ALA A 76 -12.68 -1.87 -6.76
C ALA A 76 -12.69 -0.33 -6.72
N LEU A 77 -11.53 0.33 -6.90
CA LEU A 77 -11.45 1.80 -7.00
C LEU A 77 -12.32 2.34 -8.14
N ALA A 78 -12.26 1.72 -9.31
CA ALA A 78 -13.06 2.13 -10.46
C ALA A 78 -14.55 1.80 -10.33
N GLU A 79 -14.88 0.55 -9.96
CA GLU A 79 -16.26 0.04 -9.99
C GLU A 79 -17.09 0.45 -8.78
N LYS A 80 -16.49 0.46 -7.58
CA LYS A 80 -17.22 0.74 -6.33
C LYS A 80 -17.19 2.20 -5.93
N PHE A 81 -16.08 2.88 -6.22
CA PHE A 81 -15.85 4.26 -5.79
C PHE A 81 -15.87 5.26 -6.94
N GLY A 82 -16.01 4.80 -8.20
CA GLY A 82 -16.14 5.66 -9.37
C GLY A 82 -14.89 6.45 -9.72
N LEU A 83 -13.72 6.07 -9.21
CA LEU A 83 -12.46 6.76 -9.47
C LEU A 83 -11.94 6.46 -10.89
N GLY A 84 -11.17 7.39 -11.47
CA GLY A 84 -10.56 7.25 -12.80
C GLY A 84 -11.53 7.32 -13.99
N ARG A 85 -12.82 7.63 -13.75
CA ARG A 85 -13.77 8.02 -14.79
C ARG A 85 -13.68 9.53 -14.99
N ALA A 86 -12.92 9.95 -15.99
CA ALA A 86 -13.00 11.29 -16.58
C ALA A 86 -13.83 11.23 -17.87
#